data_AF-A0A7G5BZ23-F1
#
_entry.id   AF-A0A7G5BZ23-F1
#
_cell.length_a   1.000
_cell.length_b   1.000
_cell.length_c   1.000
_cell.angle_alpha   90.00
_cell.angle_beta   90.00
_cell.angle_gamma   90.00
#
_symmetry.space_group_name_H-M   'P 1'
#
loop_
_entity.id
_entity.type
_entity.pdbx_description
1 polymer ?
#
loop_
_entity_poly.entity_id
_entity_poly.type
_entity_poly.pdbx_seq_one_letter_code
_entity_poly.pdbx_strand_id
1 'polypeptide(L)'
;MKIQTGFYPVNKTVQRGEMTARPTQAQNFGDMMQQQEEQRTHEELQRKLEDIRMQGERLTRSMTVRELVLYRQMVKAFLEDTVRRGIALKETKGWDRRGRGKRYKLLEEVDAMLVAMGEELLQSEEGRIDLLHKVGEIRGILINIVF
;
A
#
# COMPACT_ATOMS: atom_id res chain seq x y z
N MET A 1 60.88 -11.61 -50.63
CA MET A 1 61.05 -11.71 -49.15
C MET A 1 62.18 -10.80 -48.72
N LYS A 2 61.88 -9.79 -47.89
CA LYS A 2 62.77 -9.18 -46.90
C LYS A 2 61.89 -8.24 -46.07
N ILE A 3 61.53 -8.71 -44.88
CA ILE A 3 60.74 -7.98 -43.89
C ILE A 3 61.74 -7.05 -43.19
N GLN A 4 61.54 -5.74 -43.28
CA GLN A 4 62.27 -4.78 -42.46
C GLN A 4 61.42 -4.37 -41.27
N THR A 5 61.96 -4.77 -40.14
CA THR A 5 61.52 -4.58 -38.77
C THR A 5 61.81 -3.16 -38.29
N GLY A 6 60.79 -2.56 -37.66
CA GLY A 6 60.94 -1.65 -36.53
C GLY A 6 61.20 -0.18 -36.88
N PHE A 7 60.18 0.66 -36.69
CA PHE A 7 60.28 1.97 -36.04
C PHE A 7 58.85 2.42 -35.68
N TYR A 8 58.53 2.45 -34.38
CA TYR A 8 57.39 3.19 -33.85
C TYR A 8 57.90 4.11 -32.75
N PRO A 9 57.79 5.44 -32.89
CA PRO A 9 58.16 6.36 -31.82
C PRO A 9 57.17 6.26 -30.66
N VAL A 10 57.74 6.09 -29.46
CA VAL A 10 57.06 6.25 -28.17
C VAL A 10 56.74 7.72 -28.00
N ASN A 11 55.47 8.09 -28.16
CA ASN A 11 54.74 9.05 -27.34
C ASN A 11 53.38 9.35 -27.97
N LYS A 12 52.37 8.58 -27.56
CA LYS A 12 50.99 9.06 -27.61
C LYS A 12 50.62 9.32 -26.15
N THR A 13 50.78 10.57 -25.73
CA THR A 13 50.09 11.08 -24.56
C THR A 13 48.60 10.77 -24.75
N VAL A 14 48.13 9.76 -24.02
CA VAL A 14 46.69 9.51 -23.90
C VAL A 14 46.16 10.75 -23.21
N GLN A 15 45.56 11.66 -23.98
CA GLN A 15 44.67 12.65 -23.41
C GLN A 15 43.54 11.85 -22.75
N ARG A 16 43.64 11.69 -21.44
CA ARG A 16 42.56 11.27 -20.58
C ARG A 16 41.47 12.30 -20.79
N GLY A 17 40.54 11.99 -21.70
CA GLY A 17 39.34 12.79 -21.87
C GLY A 17 38.73 12.99 -20.50
N GLU A 18 38.60 14.26 -20.10
CA GLU A 18 37.89 14.64 -18.91
C GLU A 18 36.52 13.96 -18.97
N MET A 19 36.35 12.95 -18.12
CA MET A 19 35.02 12.45 -17.84
C MET A 19 34.30 13.61 -17.19
N THR A 20 33.54 14.37 -17.99
CA THR A 20 32.54 15.29 -17.47
C THR A 20 31.67 14.47 -16.55
N ALA A 21 31.93 14.57 -15.24
CA ALA A 21 31.10 13.95 -14.23
C ALA A 21 29.68 14.43 -14.52
N ARG A 22 28.79 13.50 -14.88
CA ARG A 22 27.37 13.81 -14.97
C ARG A 22 27.02 14.45 -13.64
N PRO A 23 26.47 15.67 -13.59
CA PRO A 23 26.02 16.22 -12.33
C PRO A 23 25.04 15.21 -11.76
N THR A 24 25.36 14.67 -10.59
CA THR A 24 24.42 13.90 -9.79
C THR A 24 23.21 14.82 -9.65
N GLN A 25 22.10 14.48 -10.32
CA GLN A 25 20.84 15.20 -10.15
C GLN A 25 20.56 15.21 -8.65
N ALA A 26 20.73 16.37 -8.02
CA ALA A 26 20.30 16.55 -6.64
C ALA A 26 18.79 16.28 -6.65
N GLN A 27 18.36 15.28 -5.88
CA GLN A 27 16.94 14.99 -5.66
C GLN A 27 16.24 16.33 -5.36
N ASN A 28 15.22 16.67 -6.15
CA ASN A 28 14.55 17.95 -6.03
C ASN A 28 13.86 18.01 -4.66
N PHE A 29 13.94 19.12 -3.93
CA PHE A 29 13.36 19.21 -2.57
C PHE A 29 11.88 18.83 -2.53
N GLY A 30 11.13 19.17 -3.58
CA GLY A 30 9.73 18.78 -3.75
C GLY A 30 9.53 17.27 -3.80
N ASP A 31 10.38 16.54 -4.53
CA ASP A 31 10.31 15.09 -4.66
C ASP A 31 10.60 14.40 -3.31
N MET A 32 11.58 14.93 -2.57
CA MET A 32 11.91 14.43 -1.22
C MET A 32 10.77 14.67 -0.22
N MET A 33 10.12 15.84 -0.26
CA MET A 33 8.95 16.14 0.58
C MET A 33 7.78 15.21 0.27
N GLN A 34 7.48 15.01 -1.02
CA GLN A 34 6.43 14.10 -1.45
C GLN A 34 6.70 12.66 -0.98
N GLN A 35 7.94 12.18 -1.13
CA GLN A 35 8.31 10.83 -0.68
C GLN A 35 8.14 10.66 0.83
N GLN A 36 8.50 11.67 1.64
CA GLN A 36 8.25 11.63 3.09
C GLN A 36 6.75 11.61 3.42
N GLU A 37 5.93 12.33 2.68
CA GLU A 37 4.48 12.36 2.89
C GLU A 37 3.82 11.02 2.53
N GLU A 38 4.27 10.38 1.44
CA GLU A 38 3.87 9.01 1.07
C GLU A 38 4.26 8.01 2.18
N GLN A 39 5.48 8.10 2.71
CA GLN A 39 5.98 7.22 3.77
C GLN A 39 5.17 7.38 5.07
N ARG A 40 4.93 8.62 5.53
CA ARG A 40 4.10 8.90 6.71
C ARG A 40 2.68 8.38 6.54
N THR A 41 2.11 8.57 5.36
CA THR A 41 0.78 8.05 5.03
C THR A 41 0.73 6.53 5.16
N HIS A 42 1.74 5.84 4.65
CA HIS A 42 1.83 4.39 4.74
C HIS A 42 1.93 3.92 6.20
N GLU A 43 2.74 4.59 7.01
CA GLU A 43 2.86 4.30 8.46
C GLU A 43 1.55 4.52 9.21
N GLU A 44 0.81 5.59 8.91
CA GLU A 44 -0.52 5.85 9.50
C GLU A 44 -1.53 4.75 9.15
N LEU A 45 -1.54 4.30 7.89
CA LEU A 45 -2.42 3.21 7.46
C LEU A 45 -2.06 1.89 8.13
N GLN A 46 -0.77 1.59 8.30
CA GLN A 46 -0.32 0.41 9.03
C GLN A 46 -0.77 0.43 10.49
N ARG A 47 -0.70 1.58 11.17
CA ARG A 47 -1.20 1.72 12.55
C ARG A 47 -2.70 1.47 12.63
N LYS A 48 -3.49 2.08 11.74
CA LYS A 48 -4.95 1.87 11.70
C LYS A 48 -5.32 0.42 11.39
N LEU A 49 -4.59 -0.23 10.50
CA LEU A 49 -4.78 -1.65 10.19
C LEU A 49 -4.54 -2.53 11.43
N GLU A 50 -3.51 -2.21 12.22
CA GLU A 50 -3.22 -2.90 13.47
C GLU A 50 -4.28 -2.65 14.54
N ASP A 51 -4.78 -1.42 14.66
CA ASP A 51 -5.89 -1.11 15.56
C ASP A 51 -7.16 -1.89 15.17
N ILE A 52 -7.47 -1.99 13.88
CA ILE A 52 -8.59 -2.79 13.37
C ILE A 52 -8.38 -4.28 13.68
N ARG A 53 -7.15 -4.78 13.55
CA ARG A 53 -6.82 -6.17 13.89
C ARG A 53 -7.10 -6.44 15.37
N MET A 54 -6.60 -5.60 16.27
CA MET A 54 -6.84 -5.71 17.70
C MET A 54 -8.33 -5.63 18.04
N GLN A 55 -9.06 -4.69 17.42
CA GLN A 55 -10.49 -4.56 17.61
C GLN A 55 -11.25 -5.79 17.09
N GLY A 56 -10.84 -6.36 15.95
CA GLY A 56 -11.35 -7.62 15.43
C GLY A 56 -11.19 -8.75 16.43
N GLU A 57 -10.01 -8.90 17.04
CA GLU A 57 -9.83 -9.91 18.10
C GLU A 57 -10.70 -9.67 19.35
N ARG A 58 -10.96 -8.42 19.71
CA ARG A 58 -11.86 -8.09 20.82
C ARG A 58 -13.31 -8.46 20.48
N LEU A 59 -13.73 -8.20 19.25
CA LEU A 59 -15.04 -8.62 18.72
C LEU A 59 -15.17 -10.14 18.72
N THR A 60 -14.19 -10.88 18.22
CA THR A 60 -14.26 -12.35 18.15
C THR A 60 -14.24 -13.01 19.53
N ARG A 61 -13.59 -12.39 20.53
CA ARG A 61 -13.57 -12.90 21.91
C ARG A 61 -14.86 -12.60 22.68
N SER A 62 -15.36 -11.37 22.60
CA SER A 62 -16.47 -10.90 23.44
C SER A 62 -17.84 -11.04 22.77
N MET A 63 -17.88 -10.97 21.44
CA MET A 63 -19.09 -11.06 20.61
C MET A 63 -20.22 -10.17 21.11
N THR A 64 -19.91 -8.89 21.36
CA THR A 64 -20.91 -7.90 21.77
C THR A 64 -21.20 -6.91 20.64
N VAL A 65 -22.42 -6.38 20.64
CA VAL A 65 -22.85 -5.33 19.68
C VAL A 65 -21.93 -4.12 19.75
N ARG A 66 -21.47 -3.75 20.96
CA ARG A 66 -20.53 -2.64 21.16
C ARG A 66 -19.24 -2.85 20.37
N GLU A 67 -18.65 -4.04 20.47
CA GLU A 67 -17.41 -4.33 19.74
C GLU A 67 -17.61 -4.37 18.23
N LEU A 68 -18.78 -4.83 17.78
CA LEU A 68 -19.12 -4.85 16.36
C LEU A 68 -19.24 -3.42 15.82
N VAL A 69 -19.92 -2.53 16.54
CA VAL A 69 -20.07 -1.11 16.14
C VAL A 69 -18.70 -0.44 16.05
N LEU A 70 -17.82 -0.62 17.04
CA LEU A 70 -16.47 -0.07 17.01
C LEU A 70 -15.66 -0.62 15.84
N TYR A 71 -15.69 -1.94 15.62
CA TYR A 71 -15.01 -2.56 14.48
C TYR A 71 -15.49 -1.98 13.15
N ARG A 72 -16.82 -1.90 12.95
CA ARG A 72 -17.40 -1.31 11.73
C ARG A 72 -16.97 0.13 11.50
N GLN A 73 -16.96 0.96 12.55
CA GLN A 73 -16.53 2.36 12.46
C GLN A 73 -15.06 2.47 12.03
N MET A 74 -14.19 1.66 12.64
CA MET A 74 -12.76 1.67 12.32
C MET A 74 -12.49 1.21 10.89
N VAL A 75 -13.16 0.14 10.43
CA VAL A 75 -13.04 -0.34 9.05
C VAL A 75 -13.54 0.71 8.06
N LYS A 76 -14.69 1.34 8.31
CA LYS A 76 -15.22 2.41 7.44
C LYS A 76 -14.27 3.60 7.33
N ALA A 77 -13.78 4.10 8.47
CA ALA A 77 -12.83 5.21 8.49
C ALA A 77 -11.53 4.88 7.72
N PHE A 78 -11.03 3.65 7.87
CA PHE A 78 -9.87 3.18 7.13
C PHE A 78 -10.12 3.15 5.62
N LEU A 79 -11.25 2.59 5.18
CA LEU A 79 -11.61 2.55 3.77
C LEU A 79 -11.74 3.95 3.17
N GLU A 80 -12.40 4.89 3.87
CA GLU A 80 -12.50 6.29 3.44
C GLU A 80 -11.13 6.95 3.27
N ASP A 81 -10.21 6.73 4.22
CA ASP A 81 -8.84 7.24 4.12
C ASP A 81 -8.09 6.67 2.92
N THR A 82 -8.22 5.36 2.66
CA THR A 82 -7.55 4.72 1.51
C THR A 82 -8.10 5.21 0.17
N VAL A 83 -9.40 5.50 0.09
CA VAL A 83 -10.00 6.10 -1.12
C VAL A 83 -9.50 7.52 -1.32
N ARG A 84 -9.57 8.37 -0.28
CA ARG A 84 -9.12 9.78 -0.36
C ARG A 84 -7.66 9.88 -0.75
N ARG A 85 -6.79 9.08 -0.12
CA ARG A 85 -5.34 9.09 -0.36
C ARG A 85 -4.95 8.36 -1.65
N GLY A 86 -5.68 7.30 -2.00
CA GLY A 86 -5.51 6.58 -3.26
C GLY A 86 -5.92 7.40 -4.50
N ILE A 87 -6.73 8.45 -4.35
CA ILE A 87 -6.97 9.44 -5.40
C ILE A 87 -5.76 10.37 -5.52
N ALA A 88 -5.25 10.91 -4.40
CA ALA A 88 -4.11 11.82 -4.38
C ALA A 88 -2.81 11.20 -4.98
N LEU A 89 -2.49 9.96 -4.63
CA LEU A 89 -1.30 9.25 -5.14
C LEU A 89 -1.37 8.99 -6.66
N LYS A 90 -2.57 8.94 -7.23
CA LYS A 90 -2.80 8.63 -8.65
C LYS A 90 -2.72 9.87 -9.54
N GLU A 91 -3.02 11.05 -9.03
CA GLU A 91 -2.80 12.31 -9.76
C GLU A 91 -1.32 12.52 -10.09
N THR A 92 -0.42 12.02 -9.23
CA THR A 92 1.02 12.15 -9.48
C THR A 92 1.63 11.06 -10.36
N LYS A 93 1.03 9.85 -10.43
CA LYS A 93 1.65 8.66 -11.06
C LYS A 93 0.87 8.04 -12.25
N GLY A 94 -0.28 8.59 -12.66
CA GLY A 94 -0.94 8.20 -13.93
C GLY A 94 -1.56 6.79 -13.98
N TRP A 95 -2.08 6.27 -12.86
CA TRP A 95 -2.57 4.89 -12.75
C TRP A 95 -3.94 4.65 -13.47
N ASP A 96 -4.02 3.58 -14.27
CA ASP A 96 -5.10 3.18 -15.20
C ASP A 96 -6.53 3.10 -14.58
N ARG A 97 -7.54 3.41 -15.43
CA ARG A 97 -8.99 3.30 -15.16
C ARG A 97 -9.40 1.90 -14.69
N ARG A 98 -8.77 0.82 -15.16
CA ARG A 98 -9.11 -0.57 -14.80
C ARG A 98 -8.88 -0.89 -13.33
N GLY A 99 -7.88 -0.28 -12.69
CA GLY A 99 -7.60 -0.48 -11.26
C GLY A 99 -8.63 0.19 -10.32
N ARG A 100 -9.42 1.15 -10.82
CA ARG A 100 -10.44 1.84 -10.01
C ARG A 100 -11.65 0.94 -9.76
N GLY A 101 -12.14 0.26 -10.80
CA GLY A 101 -13.30 -0.64 -10.69
C GLY A 101 -13.07 -1.77 -9.68
N LYS A 102 -11.87 -2.37 -9.68
CA LYS A 102 -11.51 -3.42 -8.72
C LYS A 102 -11.53 -2.93 -7.26
N ARG A 103 -11.02 -1.72 -6.99
CA ARG A 103 -11.01 -1.15 -5.62
C ARG A 103 -12.40 -0.80 -5.12
N TYR A 104 -13.24 -0.18 -5.95
CA TYR A 104 -14.62 0.10 -5.57
C TYR A 104 -15.40 -1.18 -5.30
N LYS A 105 -15.22 -2.21 -6.12
CA LYS A 105 -15.82 -3.52 -5.87
C LYS A 105 -15.41 -4.12 -4.52
N LEU A 106 -14.12 -4.05 -4.16
CA LEU A 106 -13.64 -4.51 -2.85
C LEU A 106 -14.26 -3.70 -1.69
N LEU A 107 -14.47 -2.40 -1.89
CA LEU A 107 -15.10 -1.53 -0.91
C LEU A 107 -16.56 -1.93 -0.66
N GLU A 108 -17.32 -2.16 -1.75
CA GLU A 108 -18.71 -2.65 -1.70
C GLU A 108 -18.80 -4.02 -1.02
N GLU A 109 -17.85 -4.92 -1.33
CA GLU A 109 -17.76 -6.24 -0.71
C GLU A 109 -17.54 -6.14 0.80
N VAL A 110 -16.64 -5.28 1.26
CA VAL A 110 -16.42 -5.06 2.70
C VAL A 110 -17.65 -4.45 3.36
N ASP A 111 -18.32 -3.46 2.77
CA ASP A 111 -19.53 -2.88 3.38
C ASP A 111 -20.66 -3.91 3.50
N ALA A 112 -20.85 -4.76 2.49
CA ALA A 112 -21.80 -5.87 2.54
C ALA A 112 -21.49 -6.85 3.68
N MET A 113 -20.21 -7.23 3.86
CA MET A 113 -19.80 -8.07 4.99
C MET A 113 -20.06 -7.41 6.34
N LEU A 114 -19.76 -6.12 6.50
CA LEU A 114 -19.99 -5.39 7.75
C LEU A 114 -21.48 -5.31 8.12
N VAL A 115 -22.38 -5.32 7.14
CA VAL A 115 -23.82 -5.39 7.37
C VAL A 115 -24.23 -6.80 7.82
N ALA A 116 -23.79 -7.84 7.12
CA ALA A 116 -24.11 -9.23 7.42
C ALA A 116 -23.67 -9.66 8.84
N MET A 117 -22.51 -9.16 9.31
CA MET A 117 -22.02 -9.42 10.67
C MET A 117 -23.01 -9.02 11.77
N GLY A 118 -23.88 -8.03 11.51
CA GLY A 118 -24.91 -7.62 12.48
C GLY A 118 -26.00 -8.67 12.67
N GLU A 119 -26.36 -9.38 11.60
CA GLU A 119 -27.35 -10.45 11.64
C GLU A 119 -26.76 -11.71 12.29
N GLU A 120 -25.53 -12.07 11.92
CA GLU A 120 -24.81 -13.25 12.42
C GLU A 120 -24.52 -13.17 13.92
N LEU A 121 -24.26 -11.97 14.45
CA LEU A 121 -24.05 -11.77 15.89
C LEU A 121 -25.27 -12.14 16.73
N LEU A 122 -26.47 -12.07 16.15
CA LEU A 122 -27.74 -12.39 16.81
C LEU A 122 -28.12 -13.87 16.63
N GLN A 123 -27.37 -14.62 15.83
CA GLN A 123 -27.64 -16.01 15.51
C GLN A 123 -26.90 -16.97 16.46
N SER A 124 -27.21 -18.26 16.34
CA SER A 124 -26.71 -19.36 17.16
C SER A 124 -25.18 -19.53 17.12
N GLU A 125 -24.64 -20.63 17.66
CA GLU A 125 -23.20 -20.91 17.58
C GLU A 125 -22.64 -20.96 16.15
N GLU A 126 -23.46 -21.24 15.14
CA GLU A 126 -23.08 -21.19 13.73
C GLU A 126 -22.75 -19.76 13.28
N GLY A 127 -23.61 -18.78 13.62
CA GLY A 127 -23.36 -17.36 13.32
C GLY A 127 -22.09 -16.82 14.00
N ARG A 128 -21.70 -17.40 15.15
CA ARG A 128 -20.42 -17.07 15.80
C ARG A 128 -19.22 -17.50 14.94
N ILE A 129 -19.28 -18.67 14.29
CA ILE A 129 -18.21 -19.15 13.42
C ILE A 129 -18.13 -18.28 12.16
N ASP A 130 -19.28 -18.01 11.52
CA ASP A 130 -19.35 -17.16 10.32
C ASP A 130 -18.79 -15.76 10.56
N LEU A 131 -19.08 -15.18 11.73
CA LEU A 131 -18.52 -13.90 12.14
C LEU A 131 -16.98 -13.94 12.22
N LEU A 132 -16.38 -15.04 12.69
CA LEU A 132 -14.91 -15.19 12.68
C LEU A 132 -14.35 -15.19 11.25
N HIS A 133 -15.02 -15.91 10.34
CA HIS A 133 -14.63 -15.96 8.93
C HIS A 133 -14.65 -14.57 8.31
N LYS A 134 -15.72 -13.81 8.51
CA LYS A 134 -15.83 -12.44 7.98
C LYS A 134 -14.78 -11.49 8.53
N VAL A 135 -14.47 -11.55 9.83
CA VAL A 135 -13.38 -10.74 10.40
C VAL A 135 -12.04 -11.06 9.70
N GLY A 136 -11.78 -12.34 9.41
CA GLY A 136 -10.60 -12.78 8.66
C GLY A 136 -10.58 -12.29 7.21
N GLU A 137 -11.69 -12.43 6.49
CA GLU A 137 -11.84 -11.98 5.10
C GLU A 137 -11.67 -10.46 4.97
N ILE A 138 -12.34 -9.69 5.82
CA ILE A 138 -12.20 -8.23 5.87
C ILE A 138 -10.74 -7.87 6.07
N ARG A 139 -10.06 -8.49 7.05
CA ARG A 139 -8.61 -8.25 7.28
C ARG A 139 -7.77 -8.52 6.04
N GLY A 140 -8.03 -9.61 5.32
CA GLY A 140 -7.33 -9.95 4.08
C GLY A 140 -7.52 -8.88 3.00
N ILE A 141 -8.75 -8.38 2.84
CA ILE A 141 -9.05 -7.30 1.89
C ILE A 141 -8.35 -6.01 2.29
N LEU A 142 -8.37 -5.63 3.56
CA LEU A 142 -7.70 -4.41 4.03
C LEU A 142 -6.18 -4.45 3.79
N ILE A 143 -5.53 -5.61 4.00
CA ILE A 143 -4.12 -5.82 3.68
C ILE A 143 -3.89 -5.62 2.17
N ASN A 144 -4.71 -6.22 1.32
CA ASN A 144 -4.63 -6.08 -0.15
C ASN A 144 -4.94 -4.67 -0.68
N ILE A 145 -5.52 -3.79 0.14
CA ILE A 145 -5.71 -2.37 -0.23
C ILE A 145 -4.44 -1.55 0.09
N VAL A 146 -3.69 -1.92 1.12
CA VAL A 146 -2.46 -1.23 1.56
C VAL A 146 -1.24 -1.67 0.78
N PHE A 147 -1.13 -2.97 0.48
CA PHE A 147 0.01 -3.59 -0.21
C PHE A 147 -0.35 -3.97 -1.65
#